data_AF-A0A8T3WWD5-F1
#
_entry.id   AF-A0A8T3WWD5-F1
#
_cell.length_a   1.000
_cell.length_b   1.000
_cell.length_c   1.000
_cell.angle_alpha   90.00
_cell.angle_beta   90.00
_cell.angle_gamma   90.00
#
_symmetry.space_group_name_H-M   'P 1'
#
loop_
_entity.id
_entity.type
_entity.pdbx_description
1 polymer ?
#
loop_
_entity_poly.entity_id
_entity_poly.type
_entity_poly.pdbx_seq_one_letter_code
_entity_poly.pdbx_strand_id
1 'polypeptide(L)' 'MSETTFEKQILERLGSMERSIHRIFEYIEDSKLSAEERQLLQESIKHEREGKLISHKDLKKKLGL' A
#
# COMPACT_ATOMS: atom_id res chain seq x y z
N MET A 1 29.22 8.94 -28.32
CA MET A 1 27.87 8.74 -27.73
C MET A 1 27.97 9.12 -26.27
N SER A 2 27.64 10.37 -25.98
CA SER A 2 28.16 11.16 -24.87
C SER A 2 27.30 10.99 -23.61
N GLU A 3 27.96 10.73 -22.47
CA GLU A 3 27.53 10.84 -21.06
C GLU A 3 26.02 10.88 -20.73
N THR A 4 25.25 11.83 -21.27
CA THR A 4 23.78 11.92 -21.19
C THR A 4 22.99 10.62 -21.36
N THR A 5 23.38 9.71 -22.26
CA THR A 5 22.64 8.43 -22.43
C THR A 5 22.88 7.48 -21.27
N PHE A 6 24.10 7.46 -20.73
CA PHE A 6 24.48 6.61 -19.61
C PHE A 6 23.87 7.11 -18.30
N GLU A 7 23.90 8.42 -18.06
CA GLU A 7 23.24 9.06 -16.91
C GLU A 7 21.72 8.79 -16.91
N LYS A 8 21.08 8.86 -18.08
CA LYS A 8 19.65 8.54 -18.21
C LYS A 8 19.35 7.08 -17.83
N GLN A 9 20.19 6.14 -18.23
CA GLN A 9 20.05 4.73 -17.86
C GLN A 9 20.24 4.50 -16.35
N ILE A 10 21.17 5.24 -15.72
CA ILE A 10 21.35 5.21 -14.26
C ILE A 10 20.11 5.74 -13.56
N LEU A 11 19.57 6.88 -13.99
CA LEU A 11 18.36 7.46 -13.39
C LEU A 11 17.14 6.53 -13.53
N GLU A 12 16.96 5.90 -14.69
CA GLU A 12 15.89 4.92 -14.89
C GLU A 12 16.03 3.71 -13.96
N ARG A 13 17.25 3.18 -13.80
CA ARG A 13 17.53 2.09 -12.86
C ARG A 13 17.28 2.49 -11.41
N LEU A 14 17.75 3.67 -10.99
CA LEU A 14 17.54 4.18 -9.63
C LEU A 14 16.05 4.37 -9.34
N GLY A 15 15.29 4.99 -10.26
CA GLY A 15 13.85 5.14 -10.11
C GLY A 15 13.11 3.80 -10.08
N SER A 16 13.60 2.78 -10.80
CA SER A 16 13.04 1.42 -10.70
C SER A 16 13.33 0.78 -9.35
N MET A 17 14.52 0.96 -8.80
CA MET A 17 14.89 0.43 -7.48
C MET A 17 14.06 1.10 -6.37
N GLU A 18 13.88 2.42 -6.44
CA GLU A 18 13.05 3.18 -5.50
C GLU A 18 11.59 2.69 -5.46
N ARG A 19 10.99 2.45 -6.63
CA ARG A 19 9.63 1.89 -6.72
C ARG A 19 9.53 0.49 -6.12
N SER A 20 10.53 -0.36 -6.35
CA SER A 20 10.56 -1.70 -5.77
C SER A 20 10.70 -1.67 -4.25
N ILE A 21 11.53 -0.76 -3.72
CA ILE A 21 11.68 -0.57 -2.28
C ILE A 21 10.36 -0.10 -1.66
N HIS A 22 9.67 0.88 -2.27
CA HIS A 22 8.36 1.33 -1.79
C HIS A 22 7.34 0.18 -1.72
N ARG A 23 7.26 -0.65 -2.75
CA ARG A 23 6.36 -1.83 -2.74
C ARG A 23 6.70 -2.84 -1.67
N ILE A 24 8.00 -3.04 -1.39
CA ILE A 24 8.44 -3.93 -0.30
C ILE A 24 8.03 -3.33 1.04
N PHE A 25 8.16 -2.01 1.22
CA PHE A 25 7.71 -1.34 2.44
C PHE A 25 6.19 -1.44 2.64
N GLU A 26 5.39 -1.13 1.62
CA GLU A 26 3.93 -1.30 1.65
C GLU A 26 3.56 -2.75 1.97
N TYR A 27 4.21 -3.73 1.32
CA TYR A 27 3.98 -5.14 1.59
C TYR A 27 4.36 -5.55 3.02
N ILE A 28 5.46 -5.01 3.56
CA ILE A 28 5.88 -5.26 4.94
C ILE A 28 4.88 -4.64 5.92
N GLU A 29 4.40 -3.42 5.68
CA GLU A 29 3.36 -2.80 6.50
C GLU A 29 2.06 -3.60 6.46
N ASP A 30 1.61 -4.01 5.28
CA ASP A 30 0.47 -4.90 5.11
C ASP A 30 0.70 -6.28 5.75
N SER A 31 1.95 -6.75 5.79
CA SER A 31 2.31 -8.04 6.40
C SER A 31 2.23 -8.04 7.92
N LYS A 32 2.38 -6.88 8.57
CA LYS A 32 2.24 -6.71 10.03
C LYS A 32 0.79 -6.81 10.50
N LEU A 33 -0.17 -6.62 9.59
CA LEU A 33 -1.58 -6.75 9.90
C LEU A 33 -1.95 -8.22 10.10
N SER A 34 -2.61 -8.52 11.23
CA SER A 34 -3.28 -9.80 11.46
C SER A 34 -4.32 -10.06 10.36
N ALA A 35 -4.79 -11.31 10.24
CA ALA A 35 -5.85 -11.64 9.31
C ALA A 35 -7.12 -10.79 9.56
N GLU A 36 -7.44 -10.50 10.82
CA GLU A 36 -8.55 -9.61 11.19
C GLU A 36 -8.27 -8.15 10.80
N GLU A 37 -7.06 -7.66 11.03
CA GLU A 37 -6.68 -6.29 10.70
C GLU A 37 -6.67 -6.05 9.18
N ARG A 38 -6.29 -7.05 8.38
CA ARG A 38 -6.42 -6.98 6.91
C ARG A 38 -7.86 -6.97 6.44
N GLN A 39 -8.72 -7.78 7.06
CA GLN A 39 -10.16 -7.74 6.75
C GLN A 39 -10.76 -6.36 7.07
N LEU A 40 -10.44 -5.81 8.24
CA LEU A 40 -10.84 -4.46 8.65
C LEU A 40 -10.37 -3.39 7.66
N LEU A 41 -9.12 -3.45 7.22
CA LEU A 41 -8.57 -2.51 6.24
C LEU A 41 -9.27 -2.61 4.89
N GLN A 42 -9.47 -3.83 4.36
CA GLN A 42 -10.17 -4.04 3.10
C GLN A 42 -11.61 -3.54 3.16
N GLU A 43 -12.31 -3.77 4.27
CA GLU A 43 -13.67 -3.28 4.45
C GLU A 43 -13.70 -1.75 4.55
N SER A 44 -12.76 -1.12 5.29
CA SER A 44 -12.61 0.34 5.32
C SER A 44 -12.39 0.95 3.93
N ILE A 45 -11.49 0.39 3.13
CA ILE A 45 -11.22 0.86 1.76
C ILE A 45 -12.45 0.73 0.86
N LYS A 46 -13.21 -0.36 1.00
CA LYS A 46 -14.47 -0.56 0.27
C LYS A 46 -15.50 0.50 0.66
N HIS A 47 -15.65 0.75 1.95
CA HIS A 47 -16.58 1.74 2.48
C HIS A 47 -16.21 3.17 2.05
N GLU A 48 -14.93 3.53 2.05
CA GLU A 48 -14.42 4.81 1.53
C GLU A 48 -14.78 5.00 0.05
N ARG A 49 -14.53 3.99 -0.79
CA ARG A 49 -14.89 4.01 -2.22
C ARG A 49 -16.39 4.15 -2.48
N GLU A 50 -17.22 3.66 -1.56
CA GLU A 50 -18.68 3.82 -1.59
C GLU A 50 -19.15 5.16 -0.98
N GLY A 51 -18.23 6.04 -0.56
CA GLY A 51 -18.55 7.32 0.08
C GLY A 51 -19.11 7.18 1.50
N LYS A 52 -18.92 6.03 2.14
CA LYS A 52 -19.42 5.73 3.48
C LYS A 52 -18.26 5.78 4.47
N LEU A 53 -18.23 6.78 5.34
CA LEU A 53 -17.38 6.78 6.51
C LEU A 53 -17.94 5.77 7.52
N ILE A 54 -17.28 4.62 7.69
CA ILE A 54 -17.61 3.66 8.73
C ILE A 54 -16.65 3.83 9.90
N SER A 55 -17.16 3.92 11.13
CA SER A 55 -16.30 4.07 12.29
C SER A 55 -15.65 2.73 12.64
N HIS A 56 -14.44 2.76 13.23
CA HIS A 56 -13.74 1.56 13.68
C HIS A 56 -14.61 0.71 14.64
N LYS A 57 -15.48 1.35 15.42
CA LYS A 57 -16.40 0.67 16.36
C LYS A 57 -17.48 -0.11 15.61
N ASP A 58 -18.00 0.44 14.52
CA ASP A 58 -19.02 -0.21 13.69
C ASP A 58 -18.42 -1.39 12.91
N LEU A 59 -17.19 -1.23 12.44
CA LEU A 59 -16.42 -2.28 11.77
C LEU A 59 -16.19 -3.51 12.65
N LYS A 60 -15.73 -3.30 13.90
CA LYS A 60 -15.54 -4.40 14.87
C LYS A 60 -16.85 -5.16 15.13
N LYS A 61 -17.94 -4.41 15.35
CA LYS A 61 -19.27 -5.00 15.59
C LYS A 61 -19.75 -5.85 14.40
N LYS A 62 -19.45 -5.43 13.17
CA LYS A 62 -19.87 -6.13 11.95
C LYS A 62 -19.06 -7.39 11.69
N LEU A 63 -17.80 -7.41 12.08
CA LEU A 63 -16.91 -8.57 11.98
C LEU A 63 -17.01 -9.55 13.16
N GLY A 64 -17.81 -9.23 14.19
CA GLY A 64 -17.98 -10.10 15.36
C GLY A 64 -16.77 -10.11 16.30
N LEU A 65 -15.97 -9.04 16.28
CA LEU A 65 -14.75 -8.83 17.07
C LEU A 65 -14.97 -7.90 18.27
#